data_AF-A0A242CQI6-F1
#
_entry.id   AF-A0A242CQI6-F1
#
_cell.length_a   1.000
_cell.length_b   1.000
_cell.length_c   1.000
_cell.angle_alpha   90.00
_cell.angle_beta   90.00
_cell.angle_gamma   90.00
#
_symmetry.space_group_name_H-M   'P 1'
#
loop_
_entity.id
_entity.type
_entity.pdbx_description
1 polymer ?
#
loop_
_entity_poly.entity_id
_entity_poly.type
_entity_poly.pdbx_seq_one_letter_code
_entity_poly.pdbx_strand_id
1 'polypeptide(L)'
;MSRDEENNYRYFDAHSILQLVDITFFRNLEIPITDLTLHLNGDLDQRNQILNNTLITVDNWIKQLNAVSKVLNTRIKDIAHINHCLNGEKNLNLEFPFSKFEPLDLYKKEHISSLLNNPTNFLLLFTGDHFDTITEEIGIIDIPNNTIPKDLLAESSEIYFGGALTVDRYDYSENNLNQLLDDIQDSADYSSVVAQYIVGGLENNRPIDYYFFWLL
;
A
#
# COMPACT_ATOMS: atom_id res chain seq x y z
N MET A 1 -27.98 -26.65 -30.95
CA MET A 1 -28.91 -25.51 -31.21
C MET A 1 -29.65 -25.78 -32.50
N SER A 2 -30.95 -26.03 -32.42
CA SER A 2 -31.83 -26.23 -33.58
C SER A 2 -32.41 -24.90 -34.04
N ARG A 3 -32.74 -24.81 -35.33
CA ARG A 3 -33.40 -23.65 -35.93
C ARG A 3 -34.71 -24.09 -36.56
N ASP A 4 -35.70 -23.22 -36.49
CA ASP A 4 -36.95 -23.35 -37.22
C ASP A 4 -36.66 -23.22 -38.73
N GLU A 5 -37.14 -24.17 -39.53
CA GLU A 5 -36.85 -24.20 -40.98
C GLU A 5 -37.65 -23.16 -41.78
N GLU A 6 -38.80 -22.69 -41.27
CA GLU A 6 -39.66 -21.72 -41.95
C GLU A 6 -39.24 -20.27 -41.68
N ASN A 7 -38.83 -19.96 -40.44
CA ASN A 7 -38.52 -18.58 -40.03
C ASN A 7 -37.08 -18.37 -39.54
N ASN A 8 -36.26 -19.43 -39.49
CA ASN A 8 -34.84 -19.39 -39.11
C ASN A 8 -34.59 -18.92 -37.66
N TYR A 9 -35.62 -18.90 -36.81
CA TYR A 9 -35.46 -18.60 -35.39
C TYR A 9 -34.74 -19.73 -34.65
N ARG A 10 -33.98 -19.34 -33.63
CA ARG A 10 -33.26 -20.28 -32.77
C ARG A 10 -34.21 -20.83 -31.71
N TYR A 11 -34.20 -22.15 -31.55
CA TYR A 11 -34.88 -22.80 -30.45
C TYR A 11 -33.88 -23.11 -29.33
N PHE A 12 -34.30 -22.83 -28.10
CA PHE A 12 -33.52 -23.12 -26.90
C PHE A 12 -34.24 -24.23 -26.12
N ASP A 13 -33.57 -25.36 -25.97
CA ASP A 13 -34.01 -26.45 -25.11
C ASP A 13 -33.45 -26.29 -23.69
N ALA A 14 -33.85 -27.18 -22.77
CA ALA A 14 -33.36 -27.15 -21.39
C ALA A 14 -31.83 -27.26 -21.31
N HIS A 15 -31.20 -28.00 -22.22
CA HIS A 15 -29.75 -28.11 -22.28
C HIS A 15 -29.09 -26.79 -22.65
N SER A 16 -29.67 -26.06 -23.62
CA SER A 16 -29.20 -24.73 -24.01
C SER A 16 -29.28 -23.73 -22.85
N ILE A 17 -30.30 -23.85 -21.99
CA ILE A 17 -30.40 -23.03 -20.77
C ILE A 17 -29.27 -23.37 -19.79
N LEU A 18 -28.97 -24.66 -19.57
CA LEU A 18 -27.86 -25.06 -18.69
C LEU A 18 -26.50 -24.56 -19.21
N GLN A 19 -26.26 -24.67 -20.52
CA GLN A 19 -25.04 -24.13 -21.13
C GLN A 19 -24.93 -22.62 -20.95
N LEU A 20 -26.04 -21.88 -21.04
CA LEU A 20 -26.04 -20.43 -20.79
C LEU A 20 -25.69 -20.10 -19.34
N VAL A 21 -26.12 -20.92 -18.36
CA VAL A 21 -25.74 -20.73 -16.95
C VAL A 21 -24.23 -20.90 -16.78
N ASP A 22 -23.64 -21.95 -17.35
CA ASP A 22 -22.19 -22.16 -17.31
C ASP A 22 -21.45 -21.01 -17.98
N ILE A 23 -21.93 -20.55 -19.15
CA ILE A 23 -21.38 -19.39 -19.85
C ILE A 23 -21.38 -18.16 -18.94
N THR A 24 -22.50 -17.84 -18.30
CA THR A 24 -22.59 -16.68 -17.40
C THR A 24 -21.64 -16.83 -16.22
N PHE A 25 -21.57 -18.02 -15.61
CA PHE A 25 -20.68 -18.28 -14.48
C PHE A 25 -19.20 -18.07 -14.84
N PHE A 26 -18.70 -18.73 -15.86
CA PHE A 26 -17.29 -18.63 -16.25
C PHE A 26 -16.92 -17.25 -16.81
N ARG A 27 -17.85 -16.56 -17.47
CA ARG A 27 -17.63 -15.17 -17.93
C ARG A 27 -17.51 -14.19 -16.77
N ASN A 28 -18.24 -14.39 -15.67
CA ASN A 28 -18.09 -13.59 -14.45
C ASN A 28 -16.73 -13.83 -13.76
N LEU A 29 -16.09 -14.97 -14.03
CA LEU A 29 -14.73 -15.30 -13.61
C LEU A 29 -13.69 -14.94 -14.69
N GLU A 30 -14.02 -14.03 -15.61
CA GLU A 30 -13.14 -13.54 -16.69
C GLU A 30 -12.43 -14.63 -17.49
N ILE A 31 -12.97 -15.85 -17.52
CA ILE A 31 -12.35 -16.98 -18.22
C ILE A 31 -12.43 -16.73 -19.73
N PRO A 32 -11.34 -16.99 -20.48
CA PRO A 32 -11.32 -16.83 -21.93
C PRO A 32 -12.43 -17.65 -22.62
N ILE A 33 -13.01 -17.07 -23.67
CA ILE A 33 -14.08 -17.73 -24.45
C ILE A 33 -13.58 -19.04 -25.09
N THR A 34 -12.28 -19.13 -25.37
CA THR A 34 -11.63 -20.35 -25.88
C THR A 34 -11.76 -21.51 -24.90
N ASP A 35 -11.52 -21.25 -23.61
CA ASP A 35 -11.58 -22.26 -22.55
C ASP A 35 -13.03 -22.63 -22.27
N LEU A 36 -13.94 -21.66 -22.34
CA LEU A 36 -15.38 -21.91 -22.23
C LEU A 36 -15.90 -22.83 -23.34
N THR A 37 -15.40 -22.69 -24.56
CA THR A 37 -15.78 -23.54 -25.69
C THR A 37 -15.35 -24.99 -25.45
N LEU A 38 -14.16 -25.18 -24.88
CA LEU A 38 -13.65 -26.49 -24.45
C LEU A 38 -14.44 -27.05 -23.26
N HIS A 39 -14.88 -26.22 -22.32
CA HIS A 39 -15.73 -26.67 -21.21
C HIS A 39 -17.09 -27.19 -21.70
N LEU A 40 -17.72 -26.47 -22.63
CA LEU A 40 -19.06 -26.81 -23.11
C LEU A 40 -19.08 -28.04 -24.03
N ASN A 41 -18.04 -28.22 -24.85
CA ASN A 41 -18.02 -29.23 -25.91
C ASN A 41 -16.95 -30.32 -25.73
N GLY A 42 -16.04 -30.16 -24.77
CA GLY A 42 -14.97 -31.10 -24.50
C GLY A 42 -15.39 -32.31 -23.68
N ASP A 43 -14.51 -33.30 -23.64
CA ASP A 43 -14.67 -34.50 -22.81
C ASP A 43 -14.53 -34.19 -21.30
N LEU A 44 -14.75 -35.20 -20.47
CA LEU A 44 -14.71 -35.05 -19.01
C LEU A 44 -13.33 -34.62 -18.50
N ASP A 45 -12.24 -35.05 -19.14
CA ASP A 45 -10.88 -34.72 -18.72
C ASP A 45 -10.56 -33.26 -19.04
N GLN A 46 -10.94 -32.79 -20.23
CA GLN A 46 -10.82 -31.37 -20.62
C GLN A 46 -11.64 -30.46 -19.70
N ARG A 47 -12.87 -30.86 -19.36
CA ARG A 47 -13.72 -30.13 -18.42
C ARG A 47 -13.09 -30.03 -17.04
N ASN A 48 -12.58 -31.15 -16.51
CA ASN A 48 -11.90 -31.18 -15.22
C ASN A 48 -10.63 -30.31 -15.21
N GLN A 49 -9.87 -30.30 -16.30
CA GLN A 49 -8.68 -29.46 -16.41
C GLN A 49 -9.04 -27.97 -16.34
N ILE A 50 -10.10 -27.55 -17.04
CA ILE A 50 -10.58 -26.15 -17.01
C ILE A 50 -11.02 -25.79 -15.60
N LEU A 51 -11.79 -26.64 -14.93
CA LEU A 51 -12.22 -26.41 -13.54
C LEU A 51 -11.02 -26.25 -12.59
N ASN A 52 -10.01 -27.11 -12.70
CA ASN A 52 -8.79 -27.02 -11.88
C ASN A 52 -8.01 -25.73 -12.16
N ASN A 53 -7.87 -25.33 -13.42
CA ASN A 53 -7.21 -24.08 -13.78
C ASN A 53 -7.98 -22.86 -13.27
N THR A 54 -9.31 -22.86 -13.40
CA THR A 54 -10.19 -21.82 -12.86
C THR A 54 -10.04 -21.72 -11.34
N LEU A 55 -9.97 -22.86 -10.63
CA LEU A 55 -9.76 -22.87 -9.18
C LEU A 55 -8.43 -22.21 -8.79
N ILE A 56 -7.34 -22.51 -9.48
CA ILE A 56 -6.03 -21.89 -9.26
C ILE A 56 -6.10 -20.37 -9.47
N THR A 57 -6.78 -19.92 -10.53
CA THR A 57 -6.97 -18.49 -10.80
C THR A 57 -7.76 -17.81 -9.68
N VAL A 58 -8.87 -18.40 -9.25
CA VAL A 58 -9.69 -17.88 -8.15
C VAL A 58 -8.90 -17.82 -6.85
N ASP A 59 -8.12 -18.84 -6.52
CA ASP A 59 -7.26 -18.85 -5.33
C ASP A 59 -6.21 -17.73 -5.36
N ASN A 60 -5.64 -17.45 -6.54
CA ASN A 60 -4.70 -16.35 -6.71
C ASN A 60 -5.38 -14.98 -6.53
N TRP A 61 -6.59 -14.80 -7.06
CA TRP A 61 -7.37 -13.58 -6.83
C TRP A 61 -7.72 -13.38 -5.36
N ILE A 62 -8.13 -14.43 -4.65
CA ILE A 62 -8.40 -14.37 -3.21
C ILE A 62 -7.14 -13.93 -2.46
N LYS A 63 -5.97 -14.49 -2.79
CA LYS A 63 -4.69 -14.07 -2.17
C LYS A 63 -4.38 -12.60 -2.44
N GLN A 64 -4.54 -12.14 -3.69
CA GLN A 64 -4.30 -10.75 -4.07
C GLN A 64 -5.26 -9.79 -3.37
N LEU A 65 -6.56 -10.10 -3.38
CA LEU A 65 -7.59 -9.28 -2.73
C LEU A 65 -7.40 -9.23 -1.21
N ASN A 66 -6.99 -10.33 -0.58
CA ASN A 66 -6.64 -10.34 0.84
C ASN A 66 -5.42 -9.46 1.13
N ALA A 67 -4.39 -9.48 0.27
CA ALA A 67 -3.24 -8.60 0.40
C ALA A 67 -3.64 -7.12 0.26
N VAL A 68 -4.46 -6.78 -0.74
CA VAL A 68 -5.01 -5.43 -0.92
C VAL A 68 -5.85 -5.00 0.28
N SER A 69 -6.73 -5.87 0.78
CA SER A 69 -7.55 -5.60 1.96
C SER A 69 -6.69 -5.34 3.20
N LYS A 70 -5.61 -6.09 3.40
CA LYS A 70 -4.65 -5.84 4.49
C LYS A 70 -4.03 -4.45 4.38
N VAL A 71 -3.59 -4.04 3.19
CA VAL A 71 -3.02 -2.70 2.96
C VAL A 71 -4.04 -1.60 3.24
N LEU A 72 -5.28 -1.74 2.77
CA LEU A 72 -6.35 -0.77 3.02
C LEU A 72 -6.67 -0.64 4.51
N ASN A 73 -6.75 -1.78 5.23
CA ASN A 73 -7.00 -1.77 6.67
C ASN A 73 -5.86 -1.10 7.45
N THR A 74 -4.60 -1.29 7.04
CA THR A 74 -3.46 -0.56 7.62
C THR A 74 -3.63 0.94 7.40
N ARG A 75 -3.88 1.40 6.17
CA ARG A 75 -4.07 2.83 5.88
C ARG A 75 -5.22 3.47 6.67
N ILE A 76 -6.33 2.76 6.84
CA ILE A 76 -7.45 3.22 7.67
C ILE A 76 -7.02 3.42 9.13
N LYS A 77 -6.23 2.49 9.67
CA LYS A 77 -5.68 2.61 11.03
C LYS A 77 -4.72 3.78 11.14
N ASP A 78 -3.82 3.95 10.17
CA ASP A 78 -2.85 5.05 10.19
C ASP A 78 -3.56 6.42 10.13
N ILE A 79 -4.60 6.56 9.30
CA ILE A 79 -5.44 7.78 9.26
C ILE A 79 -6.14 8.01 10.61
N ALA A 80 -6.67 6.96 11.23
CA ALA A 80 -7.28 7.08 12.56
C ALA A 80 -6.25 7.54 13.60
N HIS A 81 -5.04 6.97 13.57
CA HIS A 81 -3.93 7.36 14.45
C HIS A 81 -3.48 8.81 14.23
N ILE A 82 -3.38 9.27 12.98
CA ILE A 82 -3.12 10.70 12.68
C ILE A 82 -4.17 11.58 13.35
N ASN A 83 -5.46 11.25 13.21
CA ASN A 83 -6.53 12.02 13.85
C ASN A 83 -6.42 12.00 15.39
N HIS A 84 -6.03 10.87 16.00
CA HIS A 84 -5.77 10.82 17.44
C HIS A 84 -4.62 11.74 17.86
N CYS A 85 -3.49 11.71 17.15
CA CYS A 85 -2.36 12.59 17.39
C CYS A 85 -2.74 14.08 17.27
N LEU A 86 -3.46 14.44 16.19
CA LEU A 86 -3.90 15.82 15.94
C LEU A 86 -4.88 16.33 17.02
N ASN A 87 -5.61 15.44 17.68
CA ASN A 87 -6.48 15.78 18.81
C ASN A 87 -5.72 15.92 20.15
N GLY A 88 -4.39 15.84 20.14
CA GLY A 88 -3.54 16.08 21.31
C GLY A 88 -3.37 14.87 22.25
N GLU A 89 -3.66 13.65 21.79
CA GLU A 89 -3.38 12.44 22.57
C GLU A 89 -1.87 12.12 22.55
N LYS A 90 -1.22 12.26 23.72
CA LYS A 90 0.25 12.34 23.81
C LYS A 90 1.01 11.00 23.91
N ASN A 91 0.38 9.85 23.69
CA ASN A 91 1.06 8.55 23.89
C ASN A 91 0.52 7.43 23.01
N LEU A 92 1.00 7.36 21.77
CA LEU A 92 0.86 6.17 20.93
C LEU A 92 2.24 5.51 20.86
N ASN A 93 2.42 4.38 21.56
CA ASN A 93 3.64 3.58 21.47
C ASN A 93 3.75 2.99 20.06
N LEU A 94 4.29 3.76 19.11
CA LEU A 94 4.45 3.37 17.72
C LEU A 94 5.92 3.05 17.45
N GLU A 95 6.19 1.81 17.08
CA GLU A 95 7.53 1.38 16.69
C GLU A 95 7.92 2.01 15.34
N PHE A 96 9.20 2.34 15.20
CA PHE A 96 9.74 2.78 13.92
C PHE A 96 9.69 1.62 12.90
N PRO A 97 9.03 1.79 11.75
CA PRO A 97 8.68 0.66 10.89
C PRO A 97 9.78 0.23 9.92
N PHE A 98 10.96 0.86 9.96
CA PHE A 98 12.07 0.59 9.03
C PHE A 98 13.32 0.14 9.77
N SER A 99 14.11 -0.71 9.11
CA SER A 99 15.39 -1.15 9.66
C SER A 99 16.57 -0.31 9.20
N LYS A 100 16.40 0.50 8.15
CA LYS A 100 17.31 1.56 7.70
C LYS A 100 16.58 2.46 6.69
N PHE A 101 17.17 3.60 6.36
CA PHE A 101 16.74 4.43 5.24
C PHE A 101 17.96 5.00 4.51
N GLU A 102 17.77 5.41 3.26
CA GLU A 102 18.81 6.05 2.45
C GLU A 102 18.24 7.15 1.56
N PRO A 103 19.08 8.05 1.01
CA PRO A 103 18.60 9.16 0.20
C PRO A 103 17.79 8.68 -1.00
N LEU A 104 16.64 9.33 -1.22
CA LEU A 104 15.78 9.01 -2.35
C LEU A 104 16.53 9.28 -3.67
N ASP A 105 16.38 8.35 -4.61
CA ASP A 105 17.01 8.41 -5.92
C ASP A 105 16.00 7.90 -6.94
N LEU A 106 15.43 8.82 -7.71
CA LEU A 106 14.39 8.53 -8.69
C LEU A 106 14.94 7.78 -9.92
N TYR A 107 16.26 7.66 -10.07
CA TYR A 107 16.89 6.87 -11.12
C TYR A 107 17.11 5.41 -10.69
N LYS A 108 17.04 5.09 -9.39
CA LYS A 108 17.04 3.71 -8.88
C LYS A 108 15.66 3.09 -9.03
N LYS A 109 15.56 2.05 -9.86
CA LYS A 109 14.31 1.32 -10.11
C LYS A 109 13.71 0.76 -8.82
N GLU A 110 14.56 0.34 -7.90
CA GLU A 110 14.20 -0.22 -6.61
C GLU A 110 13.44 0.81 -5.75
N HIS A 111 13.87 2.07 -5.78
CA HIS A 111 13.25 3.16 -5.02
C HIS A 111 11.86 3.47 -5.58
N ILE A 112 11.76 3.63 -6.90
CA ILE A 112 10.47 3.85 -7.57
C ILE A 112 9.52 2.67 -7.33
N SER A 113 10.00 1.44 -7.47
CA SER A 113 9.18 0.26 -7.21
C SER A 113 8.70 0.19 -5.75
N SER A 114 9.55 0.57 -4.80
CA SER A 114 9.20 0.61 -3.38
C SER A 114 8.07 1.63 -3.12
N LEU A 115 8.17 2.84 -3.66
CA LEU A 115 7.15 3.89 -3.52
C LEU A 115 5.83 3.53 -4.25
N LEU A 116 5.89 2.93 -5.43
CA LEU A 116 4.70 2.49 -6.16
C LEU A 116 3.93 1.39 -5.41
N ASN A 117 4.66 0.50 -4.72
CA ASN A 117 4.06 -0.57 -3.92
C ASN A 117 3.55 -0.06 -2.58
N ASN A 118 4.30 0.84 -1.93
CA ASN A 118 3.93 1.44 -0.67
C ASN A 118 4.47 2.88 -0.53
N PRO A 119 3.63 3.90 -0.75
CA PRO A 119 4.02 5.30 -0.61
C PRO A 119 4.49 5.67 0.81
N THR A 120 4.10 4.91 1.84
CA THR A 120 4.55 5.16 3.21
C THR A 120 6.02 4.83 3.43
N ASN A 121 6.72 4.31 2.42
CA ASN A 121 8.17 4.18 2.44
C ASN A 121 8.89 5.51 2.16
N PHE A 122 8.17 6.55 1.73
CA PHE A 122 8.73 7.89 1.61
C PHE A 122 8.93 8.50 3.00
N LEU A 123 10.11 9.06 3.21
CA LEU A 123 10.52 9.67 4.46
C LEU A 123 11.05 11.08 4.20
N LEU A 124 10.86 11.97 5.18
CA LEU A 124 11.61 13.21 5.29
C LEU A 124 12.56 13.10 6.47
N LEU A 125 13.82 13.48 6.29
CA LEU A 125 14.81 13.57 7.35
C LEU A 125 15.10 15.05 7.61
N PHE A 126 14.90 15.47 8.86
CA PHE A 126 15.20 16.81 9.32
C PHE A 126 16.46 16.76 10.20
N THR A 127 17.42 17.62 9.91
CA THR A 127 18.72 17.70 10.61
C THR A 127 19.16 19.16 10.78
N GLY A 128 20.24 19.37 11.55
CA GLY A 128 20.80 20.70 11.83
C GLY A 128 20.32 21.28 13.17
N ASP A 129 20.91 22.41 13.58
CA ASP A 129 20.71 23.00 14.91
C ASP A 129 19.24 23.38 15.22
N HIS A 130 18.40 23.48 14.17
CA HIS A 130 16.97 23.75 14.25
C HIS A 130 16.12 22.93 13.26
N PHE A 131 16.62 21.76 12.83
CA PHE A 131 15.89 20.90 11.88
C PHE A 131 15.54 21.61 10.56
N ASP A 132 16.39 22.54 10.12
CA ASP A 132 16.20 23.36 8.92
C ASP A 132 16.68 22.67 7.63
N THR A 133 17.54 21.65 7.78
CA THR A 133 18.02 20.85 6.65
C THR A 133 17.11 19.64 6.46
N ILE A 134 16.35 19.65 5.36
CA ILE A 134 15.35 18.64 5.03
C ILE A 134 15.80 17.84 3.80
N THR A 135 15.90 16.52 3.93
CA THR A 135 16.20 15.61 2.81
C THR A 135 15.09 14.58 2.61
N GLU A 136 14.91 14.18 1.35
CA GLU A 136 13.98 13.12 0.96
C GLU A 136 14.70 11.78 1.06
N GLU A 137 14.15 10.87 1.85
CA GLU A 137 14.72 9.56 2.13
C GLU A 137 13.73 8.46 1.73
N ILE A 138 14.23 7.24 1.59
CA ILE A 138 13.40 6.05 1.40
C ILE A 138 13.67 5.03 2.49
N GLY A 139 12.60 4.60 3.16
CA GLY A 139 12.61 3.55 4.16
C GLY A 139 12.84 2.19 3.52
N ILE A 140 13.80 1.44 4.06
CA ILE A 140 14.10 0.07 3.69
C ILE A 140 13.68 -0.83 4.85
N ILE A 141 12.71 -1.70 4.57
CA ILE A 141 12.34 -2.79 5.46
C ILE A 141 13.25 -3.96 5.09
N ASP A 142 14.15 -4.38 5.99
CA ASP A 142 15.05 -5.50 5.69
C ASP A 142 14.25 -6.74 5.25
N ILE A 143 14.39 -7.06 3.96
CA ILE A 143 14.24 -8.42 3.47
C ILE A 143 15.54 -9.10 3.90
N PRO A 144 15.50 -10.27 4.58
CA PRO A 144 16.69 -10.89 5.15
C PRO A 144 17.66 -11.27 4.03
N ASN A 145 18.62 -10.39 3.75
CA ASN A 145 19.86 -10.68 3.03
C ASN A 145 20.90 -9.63 3.40
N ASN A 146 21.75 -10.04 4.33
CA ASN A 146 23.00 -9.42 4.77
C ASN A 146 23.70 -8.59 3.69
N THR A 147 23.44 -7.30 3.67
CA THR A 147 24.42 -6.24 3.39
C THR A 147 23.78 -4.91 3.76
N ILE A 148 23.97 -4.49 5.01
CA ILE A 148 23.67 -3.12 5.45
C ILE A 148 25.00 -2.36 5.38
N PRO A 149 25.13 -1.32 4.54
CA PRO A 149 26.16 -0.32 4.75
C PRO A 149 25.87 0.35 6.09
N LYS A 150 26.86 0.30 6.99
CA LYS A 150 26.74 0.62 8.41
C LYS A 150 26.62 2.12 8.72
N ASP A 151 26.27 2.95 7.74
CA ASP A 151 26.57 4.39 7.79
C ASP A 151 25.34 5.32 7.83
N LEU A 152 24.12 4.83 8.10
CA LEU A 152 22.95 5.74 8.20
C LEU A 152 21.85 5.31 9.20
N LEU A 153 22.23 4.54 10.21
CA LEU A 153 21.54 4.56 11.49
C LEU A 153 22.63 4.78 12.52
N ALA A 154 22.62 5.96 13.16
CA ALA A 154 23.51 6.23 14.28
C ALA A 154 23.38 5.08 15.29
N GLU A 155 24.48 4.36 15.50
CA GLU A 155 24.57 3.38 16.57
C GLU A 155 24.34 4.16 17.89
N SER A 156 23.18 3.95 18.51
CA SER A 156 22.77 4.40 19.86
C SER A 156 21.94 5.69 20.00
N SER A 157 20.70 5.67 19.53
CA SER A 157 19.66 6.50 20.14
C SER A 157 18.36 5.72 20.29
N GLU A 158 17.74 5.84 21.46
CA GLU A 158 16.38 5.38 21.64
C GLU A 158 15.50 6.17 20.66
N ILE A 159 14.78 5.47 19.79
CA ILE A 159 13.89 6.11 18.81
C ILE A 159 12.57 6.41 19.50
N TYR A 160 12.22 7.68 19.64
CA TYR A 160 10.98 8.09 20.30
C TYR A 160 9.95 8.55 19.28
N PHE A 161 8.74 8.02 19.38
CA PHE A 161 7.62 8.51 18.58
C PHE A 161 7.21 9.91 19.05
N GLY A 162 7.26 10.89 18.16
CA GLY A 162 6.96 12.28 18.47
C GLY A 162 5.53 12.73 18.12
N GLY A 163 4.78 11.94 17.33
CA GLY A 163 3.39 12.24 16.98
C GLY A 163 3.13 12.40 15.49
N ALA A 164 2.13 13.23 15.16
CA ALA A 164 1.75 13.55 13.79
C ALA A 164 2.33 14.91 13.37
N LEU A 165 3.13 14.90 12.32
CA LEU A 165 3.70 16.07 11.67
C LEU A 165 2.86 16.47 10.46
N THR A 166 2.64 17.76 10.31
CA THR A 166 1.89 18.40 9.24
C THR A 166 2.87 19.21 8.40
N VAL A 167 2.98 18.92 7.11
CA VAL A 167 3.96 19.54 6.20
C VAL A 167 3.27 20.04 4.93
N ASP A 168 3.59 21.25 4.48
CA ASP A 168 3.13 21.72 3.16
C ASP A 168 3.75 20.89 2.03
N ARG A 169 2.92 20.54 1.04
CA ARG A 169 3.33 19.66 -0.07
C ARG A 169 4.40 20.24 -0.98
N TYR A 170 4.49 21.56 -1.07
CA TYR A 170 5.36 22.26 -2.01
C TYR A 170 6.54 22.95 -1.32
N ASP A 171 6.46 23.15 0.00
CA ASP A 171 7.52 23.73 0.81
C ASP A 171 7.65 23.01 2.15
N TYR A 172 8.61 22.08 2.26
CA TYR A 172 8.79 21.29 3.48
C TYR A 172 9.18 22.13 4.71
N SER A 173 9.70 23.35 4.52
CA SER A 173 10.03 24.25 5.63
C SER A 173 8.78 24.79 6.34
N GLU A 174 7.64 24.77 5.65
CA GLU A 174 6.33 25.12 6.19
C GLU A 174 5.71 23.89 6.86
N ASN A 175 6.10 23.65 8.11
CA ASN A 175 5.62 22.53 8.92
C ASN A 175 5.43 22.91 10.40
N ASN A 176 4.83 22.03 11.19
CA ASN A 176 4.62 22.23 12.62
C ASN A 176 5.65 21.52 13.53
N LEU A 177 6.81 21.07 13.01
CA LEU A 177 7.79 20.29 13.78
C LEU A 177 8.26 21.03 15.02
N ASN A 178 8.73 22.28 14.88
CA ASN A 178 9.24 23.06 16.02
C ASN A 178 8.18 23.25 17.12
N GLN A 179 6.91 23.43 16.75
CA GLN A 179 5.81 23.52 17.72
C GLN A 179 5.60 22.19 18.46
N LEU A 180 5.72 21.06 17.75
CA LEU A 180 5.59 19.73 18.35
C LEU A 180 6.78 19.43 19.27
N LEU A 181 7.98 19.86 18.91
CA LEU A 181 9.19 19.69 19.73
C LEU A 181 9.12 20.51 21.02
N ASP A 182 8.59 21.74 20.97
CA ASP A 182 8.38 22.57 22.18
C ASP A 182 7.48 21.88 23.22
N ASP A 183 6.52 21.08 22.76
CA ASP A 183 5.59 20.31 23.59
C ASP A 183 6.20 19.02 24.16
N ILE A 184 7.27 18.50 23.55
CA ILE A 184 8.02 17.31 23.96
C ILE A 184 9.15 17.78 24.89
N GLN A 185 8.79 18.17 26.11
CA GLN A 185 9.71 18.63 27.16
C GLN A 185 10.55 17.50 27.80
N ASP A 186 11.09 16.57 27.02
CA ASP A 186 11.94 15.50 27.55
C ASP A 186 13.42 15.69 27.21
N SER A 187 14.28 15.35 28.18
CA SER A 187 15.74 15.47 28.20
C SER A 187 16.48 14.54 27.23
N ALA A 188 15.85 14.16 26.12
CA ALA A 188 16.46 13.33 25.10
C ALA A 188 17.31 14.23 24.19
N ASP A 189 18.61 13.96 24.10
CA ASP A 189 19.48 14.56 23.10
C ASP A 189 19.18 13.90 21.75
N TYR A 190 18.18 14.43 21.02
CA TYR A 190 17.91 14.05 19.63
C TYR A 190 18.64 14.98 18.67
N SER A 191 19.25 14.39 17.65
CA SER A 191 20.07 15.06 16.63
C SER A 191 19.36 15.16 15.28
N SER A 192 18.32 14.34 15.07
CA SER A 192 17.55 14.31 13.83
C SER A 192 16.10 13.89 14.06
N VAL A 193 15.25 14.24 13.10
CA VAL A 193 13.85 13.81 13.07
C VAL A 193 13.59 13.09 11.76
N VAL A 194 13.05 11.87 11.84
CA VAL A 194 12.59 11.14 10.66
C VAL A 194 11.07 11.15 10.63
N ALA A 195 10.49 11.55 9.50
CA ALA A 195 9.06 11.65 9.30
C ALA A 195 8.61 10.73 8.17
N GLN A 196 7.74 9.77 8.47
CA GLN A 196 7.16 8.82 7.53
C GLN A 196 5.87 9.36 6.94
N TYR A 197 5.79 9.40 5.61
CA TYR A 197 4.57 9.79 4.92
C TYR A 197 3.43 8.80 5.22
N ILE A 198 2.26 9.35 5.56
CA ILE A 198 1.05 8.55 5.78
C ILE A 198 0.00 8.86 4.72
N VAL A 199 -0.37 10.13 4.57
CA VAL A 199 -1.48 10.53 3.70
C VAL A 199 -1.41 12.00 3.35
N GLY A 200 -1.87 12.36 2.15
CA GLY A 200 -2.11 13.75 1.76
C GLY A 200 -3.55 14.18 2.01
N GLY A 201 -3.74 15.43 2.41
CA GLY A 201 -5.04 16.03 2.63
C GLY A 201 -5.11 17.51 2.23
N LEU A 202 -6.14 18.17 2.75
CA LEU A 202 -6.38 19.60 2.59
C LEU A 202 -6.70 20.20 3.95
N GLU A 203 -5.99 21.24 4.34
CA GLU A 203 -6.29 22.05 5.52
C GLU A 203 -6.51 23.50 5.08
N ASN A 204 -7.69 24.06 5.32
CA ASN A 204 -8.03 25.42 4.89
C ASN A 204 -7.75 25.71 3.39
N ASN A 205 -8.03 24.73 2.51
CA ASN A 205 -7.71 24.73 1.06
C ASN A 205 -6.22 24.70 0.70
N ARG A 206 -5.32 24.55 1.68
CA ARG A 206 -3.90 24.32 1.47
C ARG A 206 -3.64 22.81 1.33
N PRO A 207 -2.90 22.34 0.31
CA PRO A 207 -2.50 20.94 0.20
C PRO A 207 -1.39 20.64 1.20
N ILE A 208 -1.68 19.68 2.08
CA ILE A 208 -0.82 19.32 3.19
C ILE A 208 -0.62 17.81 3.16
N ASP A 209 0.56 17.36 3.58
CA ASP A 209 0.88 15.96 3.78
C ASP A 209 1.11 15.69 5.28
N TYR A 210 0.55 14.58 5.74
CA TYR A 210 0.60 14.13 7.12
C TYR A 210 1.60 13.00 7.28
N TYR A 211 2.43 13.13 8.31
CA TYR A 211 3.51 12.21 8.61
C TYR A 211 3.41 11.73 10.05
N PHE A 212 3.86 10.51 10.32
CA PHE A 212 4.32 10.15 11.66
C PHE A 212 5.79 10.53 11.78
N PHE A 213 6.22 11.05 12.92
CA PHE A 213 7.63 11.35 13.10
C PHE A 213 8.23 10.73 14.35
N TRP A 214 9.53 10.50 14.29
CA TRP A 214 10.33 9.98 15.37
C TRP A 214 11.58 10.83 15.58
N LEU A 215 11.96 10.96 16.83
CA LEU A 215 13.19 11.61 17.29
C LEU A 215 14.31 10.57 17.32
N LEU A 216 15.46 10.92 16.73
CA LEU A 216 16.67 10.12 16.58
C LEU A 216 17.87 10.82 17.19
#